data_AF-A0A9C8H834-F1
#
_entry.id   AF-A0A9C8H834-F1
#
_cell.length_a   1.000
_cell.length_b   1.000
_cell.length_c   1.000
_cell.angle_alpha   90.00
_cell.angle_beta   90.00
_cell.angle_gamma   90.00
#
_symmetry.space_group_name_H-M   'P 1'
#
loop_
_entity.id
_entity.type
_entity.pdbx_description
1 polymer ?
#
loop_
_entity_poly.entity_id
_entity_poly.type
_entity_poly.pdbx_seq_one_letter_code
_entity_poly.pdbx_strand_id
1 'polypeptide(L)' 'MRNFYGTRLANPLMLGTARYPSPAVLEAAFRASGAAVATVSLRREGGQG' A
#
# COMPACT_ATOMS: atom_id res chain seq x y z
N MET A 1 12.63 5.03 -15.34
CA MET A 1 11.48 5.22 -14.41
C MET A 1 11.56 6.60 -13.80
N ARG A 2 10.44 7.29 -13.64
CA ARG A 2 10.40 8.67 -13.10
C ARG A 2 10.55 8.64 -11.57
N ASN A 3 11.12 9.70 -11.00
CA ASN A 3 11.20 9.87 -9.55
C ASN A 3 9.82 10.24 -8.99
N PHE A 4 9.44 9.62 -7.87
CA PHE A 4 8.23 9.89 -7.10
C PHE A 4 8.63 10.49 -5.76
N TYR A 5 8.38 11.79 -5.56
CA TYR A 5 8.82 12.54 -4.37
C TYR A 5 10.30 12.31 -4.01
N GLY A 6 11.18 12.35 -5.01
CA GLY A 6 12.62 12.10 -4.82
C GLY A 6 13.02 10.62 -4.71
N THR A 7 12.07 9.69 -4.67
CA THR A 7 12.32 8.25 -4.62
C THR A 7 12.13 7.60 -5.99
N ARG A 8 13.09 6.80 -6.46
CA ARG A 8 12.90 6.00 -7.67
C ARG A 8 12.18 4.71 -7.32
N LEU A 9 10.95 4.57 -7.81
CA LEU A 9 10.18 3.33 -7.67
C LEU A 9 10.66 2.29 -8.67
N ALA A 10 10.61 1.01 -8.30
CA ALA A 10 10.90 -0.14 -9.18
C ALA A 10 9.70 -0.55 -10.06
N ASN A 11 8.49 -0.16 -9.65
CA ASN A 11 7.24 -0.33 -10.39
C ASN A 11 6.34 0.90 -10.13
N PRO A 12 5.74 1.54 -11.15
CA PRO A 12 4.82 2.67 -10.92
C PRO A 12 3.46 2.24 -10.34
N LEU A 13 3.13 0.94 -10.32
CA LEU A 13 1.88 0.44 -9.76
C LEU A 13 1.84 0.63 -8.24
N MET A 14 0.72 1.18 -7.77
CA MET A 14 0.40 1.36 -6.35
C MET A 14 -0.87 0.57 -6.03
N LEU A 15 -0.91 -0.07 -4.86
CA LEU A 15 -2.10 -0.79 -4.38
C LEU A 15 -2.56 -0.22 -3.04
N GLY A 16 -3.88 -0.16 -2.84
CA GLY A 16 -4.44 0.09 -1.51
C GLY A 16 -4.42 -1.16 -0.65
N THR A 17 -4.50 -1.00 0.67
CA THR A 17 -4.52 -2.14 1.61
C THR A 17 -5.92 -2.54 2.10
N ALA A 18 -6.95 -1.78 1.75
CA ALA A 18 -8.32 -2.03 2.18
C ALA A 18 -8.97 -3.21 1.42
N ARG A 19 -9.99 -3.83 2.04
CA ARG A 19 -10.88 -4.85 1.45
C ARG A 19 -10.23 -6.17 1.01
N TYR A 20 -8.98 -6.43 1.39
CA TYR A 20 -8.40 -7.76 1.23
C TYR A 20 -9.05 -8.76 2.22
N PRO A 21 -9.40 -9.99 1.79
CA PRO A 21 -10.03 -10.98 2.66
C PRO A 21 -9.18 -11.38 3.88
N SER A 22 -7.86 -11.28 3.76
CA SER A 22 -6.90 -11.50 4.86
C SER A 22 -5.55 -10.85 4.56
N PRO A 23 -4.67 -10.68 5.57
CA PRO A 23 -3.31 -10.19 5.36
C PRO A 23 -2.49 -11.05 4.39
N ALA A 24 -2.71 -12.37 4.37
CA ALA A 24 -2.02 -13.27 3.45
C ALA A 24 -2.40 -12.99 1.98
N VAL A 25 -3.68 -12.67 1.71
CA VAL A 25 -4.12 -12.31 0.34
C VAL A 25 -3.56 -10.94 -0.07
N LEU A 26 -3.48 -9.99 0.86
CA LEU A 26 -2.80 -8.71 0.63
C LEU A 26 -1.33 -8.93 0.23
N GLU A 27 -0.59 -9.72 1.01
CA GLU A 27 0.81 -10.03 0.72
C GLU A 27 0.97 -10.69 -0.67
N ALA A 28 0.15 -11.70 -0.95
CA ALA A 28 0.17 -12.39 -2.24
C ALA A 28 -0.08 -11.44 -3.41
N ALA A 29 -1.00 -10.48 -3.27
CA ALA A 29 -1.27 -9.48 -4.29
C ALA A 29 -0.08 -8.53 -4.52
N PHE A 30 0.63 -8.12 -3.47
CA PHE A 30 1.86 -7.32 -3.63
C PHE A 30 2.96 -8.12 -4.33
N ARG A 31 3.16 -9.39 -3.96
CA ARG A 31 4.15 -10.27 -4.62
C ARG A 31 3.83 -10.49 -6.09
N ALA A 32 2.57 -10.76 -6.41
CA ALA A 32 2.13 -11.04 -7.79
C ALA A 32 2.16 -9.79 -8.68
N SER A 33 1.77 -8.63 -8.16
CA SER A 33 1.71 -7.39 -8.92
C SER A 33 3.06 -6.67 -9.04
N GLY A 34 4.00 -6.95 -8.12
CA GLY A 34 5.25 -6.22 -7.98
C GLY A 34 5.04 -4.74 -7.62
N ALA A 35 3.88 -4.37 -7.07
CA ALA A 35 3.58 -3.00 -6.69
C ALA A 35 4.63 -2.48 -5.68
N ALA A 36 5.13 -1.27 -5.93
CA ALA A 36 6.21 -0.70 -5.12
C ALA A 36 5.70 0.18 -3.96
N VAL A 37 4.40 0.48 -3.92
CA VAL A 37 3.80 1.38 -2.94
C VAL A 37 2.47 0.80 -2.45
N ALA A 38 2.29 0.82 -1.13
CA ALA A 38 1.02 0.56 -0.46
C ALA A 38 0.39 1.87 0.02
N THR A 39 -0.91 2.07 -0.22
CA THR A 39 -1.66 3.19 0.37
C THR A 39 -2.41 2.73 1.60
N VAL A 40 -2.31 3.51 2.67
CA VAL A 40 -3.00 3.26 3.95
C VAL A 40 -3.84 4.47 4.31
N SER A 41 -4.96 4.23 5.00
CA SER A 41 -5.76 5.29 5.61
C SER A 41 -5.29 5.51 7.04
N LEU A 42 -5.20 6.77 7.45
CA LEU A 42 -5.11 7.14 8.86
C LEU A 42 -6.54 7.39 9.36
N ARG A 43 -6.90 6.75 10.46
CA ARG A 43 -8.13 7.03 11.19
C ARG A 43 -7.75 7.59 12.54
N ARG A 44 -8.49 8.61 13.00
CA ARG A 44 -8.40 9.05 14.39
C ARG A 44 -8.95 7.91 15.25
N GLU A 45 -8.08 7.29 16.03
CA GLU A 45 -8.53 6.50 17.16
C GLU A 45 -8.92 7.52 18.25
N GLY A 46 -10.17 7.47 18.71
CA GLY A 46 -10.76 8.51 19.55
C GLY A 46 -9.91 8.81 20.79
N GLY A 47 -9.80 10.10 21.14
CA GLY A 47 -9.39 10.49 22.49
C GLY A 47 -10.42 9.93 23.46
N GLN A 48 -9.97 9.15 24.44
CA GLN A 48 -10.81 8.78 25.58
C GLN A 48 -11.34 10.07 26.23
N GLY A 49 -12.65 10.24 26.17
CA GLY A 49 -13.45 11.25 26.85
C GLY A 49 -14.86 10.72 27.01
#